data_AF-A0A1H0I5N0-F1
#
_entry.id   AF-A0A1H0I5N0-F1
#
_cell.length_a   1.000
_cell.length_b   1.000
_cell.length_c   1.000
_cell.angle_alpha   90.00
_cell.angle_beta   90.00
_cell.angle_gamma   90.00
#
_symmetry.space_group_name_H-M   'P 1'
#
loop_
_entity.id
_entity.type
_entity.pdbx_description
1 polymer ?
#
loop_
_entity_poly.entity_id
_entity_poly.type
_entity_poly.pdbx_seq_one_letter_code
_entity_poly.pdbx_strand_id
1 'polypeptide(L)'
;MRNLLAQRDDLSWEKLERVRELMDRHTRDAVVEGFESLIDGLTLPDPNDRHVLACAIHSGAEAIITFNLKDFPDAVLAQYDIRSIHPDEFLSDMLALSPGDVIQAAQRHRQSLKSPPFNAEEYLDLLLNQRLPETVSELRRYRLML
;
A
#
# COMPACT_ATOMS: atom_id res chain seq x y z
N MET A 1 -4.01 12.90 2.41
CA MET A 1 -3.19 14.00 1.84
C MET A 1 -2.98 15.19 2.79
N ARG A 2 -3.92 15.55 3.69
CA ARG A 2 -3.75 16.67 4.65
C ARG A 2 -2.53 16.54 5.56
N ASN A 3 -2.32 15.35 6.14
CA ASN A 3 -1.15 15.10 7.01
C ASN A 3 0.18 15.25 6.26
N LEU A 4 0.24 14.80 4.99
CA LEU A 4 1.43 14.95 4.15
C LEU A 4 1.74 16.43 3.90
N LEU A 5 0.74 17.24 3.55
CA LEU A 5 0.91 18.68 3.36
C LEU A 5 1.37 19.39 4.65
N ALA A 6 0.89 18.94 5.81
CA ALA A 6 1.32 19.48 7.10
C ALA A 6 2.78 19.14 7.47
N GLN A 7 3.31 18.03 6.93
CA GLN A 7 4.66 17.54 7.23
C GLN A 7 5.71 17.95 6.19
N ARG A 8 5.28 18.43 5.01
CA ARG A 8 6.14 18.73 3.85
C ARG A 8 5.74 20.08 3.27
N ASP A 9 6.44 21.12 3.70
CA ASP A 9 6.23 22.52 3.30
C ASP A 9 6.65 22.81 1.85
N ASP A 10 7.45 21.94 1.24
CA ASP A 10 7.84 21.98 -0.17
C ASP A 10 6.73 21.53 -1.15
N LEU A 11 5.65 20.94 -0.64
CA LEU A 11 4.51 20.45 -1.40
C LEU A 11 3.38 21.48 -1.42
N SER A 12 2.67 21.56 -2.55
CA SER A 12 1.44 22.35 -2.67
C SER A 12 0.24 21.42 -2.86
N TRP A 13 -0.96 21.91 -2.53
CA TRP A 13 -2.19 21.14 -2.75
C TRP A 13 -2.37 20.75 -4.21
N GLU A 14 -2.06 21.66 -5.14
CA GLU A 14 -2.15 21.42 -6.58
C GLU A 14 -1.21 20.31 -7.03
N LYS A 15 0.02 20.24 -6.47
CA LYS A 15 0.95 19.14 -6.75
C LYS A 15 0.39 17.80 -6.24
N LEU A 16 -0.19 17.78 -5.04
CA LEU A 16 -0.74 16.55 -4.45
C LEU A 16 -1.94 16.03 -5.24
N GLU A 17 -2.89 16.91 -5.58
CA GLU A 17 -4.04 16.56 -6.42
C GLU A 17 -3.58 16.06 -7.79
N ARG A 18 -2.57 16.71 -8.39
CA ARG A 18 -2.01 16.26 -9.66
C ARG A 18 -1.43 14.86 -9.59
N VAL A 19 -0.74 14.52 -8.50
CA VAL A 19 -0.19 13.18 -8.28
C VAL A 19 -1.33 12.17 -8.11
N ARG A 20 -2.37 12.50 -7.32
CA ARG A 20 -3.56 11.64 -7.18
C ARG A 20 -4.20 11.34 -8.53
N GLU A 21 -4.48 12.36 -9.34
CA GLU A 21 -5.05 12.18 -10.69
C GLU A 21 -4.17 11.31 -11.62
N LEU A 22 -2.85 11.35 -11.44
CA LEU A 22 -1.94 10.49 -12.20
C LEU A 22 -2.01 9.05 -11.72
N MET A 23 -2.12 8.83 -10.41
CA MET A 23 -2.31 7.50 -9.81
C MET A 23 -3.63 6.87 -10.26
N ASP A 24 -4.74 7.63 -10.15
CA ASP A 24 -6.09 7.20 -10.51
C ASP A 24 -6.19 6.80 -11.99
N ARG A 25 -5.52 7.56 -12.88
CA ARG A 25 -5.54 7.29 -14.34
C ARG A 25 -4.62 6.16 -14.78
N HIS A 26 -3.54 5.89 -14.05
CA HIS A 26 -2.54 4.91 -14.49
C HIS A 26 -2.88 3.49 -14.05
N THR A 27 -3.59 3.34 -12.93
CA THR A 27 -3.92 2.04 -12.36
C THR A 27 -5.37 1.71 -12.70
N ARG A 28 -5.57 0.72 -13.56
CA ARG A 28 -6.91 0.26 -13.92
C ARG A 28 -7.65 -0.22 -12.66
N ASP A 29 -8.92 0.15 -12.55
CA ASP A 29 -9.82 -0.24 -11.45
C ASP A 29 -9.34 0.21 -10.06
N ALA A 30 -8.44 1.22 -9.98
CA ALA A 30 -7.96 1.75 -8.71
C ALA A 30 -8.96 2.67 -7.99
N VAL A 31 -9.92 3.23 -8.72
CA VAL A 31 -10.99 4.06 -8.16
C VAL A 31 -12.25 3.23 -8.06
N VAL A 32 -12.72 3.04 -6.83
CA VAL A 32 -13.98 2.37 -6.52
C VAL A 32 -15.01 3.45 -6.16
N GLU A 33 -16.19 3.38 -6.76
CA GLU A 33 -17.30 4.31 -6.53
C GLU A 33 -18.55 3.50 -6.11
N GLY A 34 -19.55 4.13 -5.48
CA GLY A 34 -20.82 3.49 -5.16
C GLY A 34 -20.85 2.69 -3.85
N PHE A 35 -19.77 2.72 -3.07
CA PHE A 35 -19.68 2.07 -1.76
C PHE A 35 -20.27 2.92 -0.62
N GLU A 36 -20.63 4.18 -0.86
CA GLU A 36 -20.98 5.17 0.17
C GLU A 36 -22.16 4.74 1.03
N SER A 37 -23.13 4.03 0.43
CA SER A 37 -24.31 3.52 1.13
C SER A 37 -24.00 2.49 2.22
N LEU A 38 -22.82 1.86 2.19
CA LEU A 38 -22.40 0.86 3.17
C LEU A 38 -21.78 1.51 4.43
N ILE A 39 -21.25 2.73 4.32
CA ILE A 39 -20.41 3.36 5.36
C ILE A 39 -21.13 3.45 6.70
N ASP A 40 -22.39 3.88 6.69
CA ASP A 40 -23.16 4.12 7.91
C ASP A 40 -23.51 2.84 8.68
N GLY A 41 -23.52 1.69 8.00
CA GLY A 41 -23.78 0.38 8.61
C GLY A 41 -22.54 -0.28 9.22
N LEU A 42 -21.34 0.23 8.94
CA LEU A 42 -20.10 -0.37 9.41
C LEU A 42 -19.68 0.21 10.77
N THR A 43 -19.05 -0.63 11.60
CA THR A 43 -18.46 -0.22 12.88
C THR A 43 -17.01 -0.64 12.91
N LEU A 44 -16.10 0.32 13.06
CA LEU A 44 -14.67 0.12 13.23
C LEU A 44 -14.17 0.94 14.44
N PRO A 45 -13.00 0.62 15.01
CA PRO A 45 -12.39 1.43 16.07
C PRO A 45 -12.25 2.91 15.70
N ASP A 46 -11.84 3.22 14.47
CA ASP A 46 -11.88 4.57 13.91
C ASP A 46 -13.07 4.72 12.95
N PRO A 47 -14.08 5.54 13.27
CA PRO A 47 -15.19 5.83 12.38
C PRO A 47 -14.77 6.40 11.02
N ASN A 48 -13.59 7.03 10.93
CA ASN A 48 -13.06 7.55 9.68
C ASN A 48 -12.56 6.45 8.76
N ASP A 49 -12.28 5.23 9.23
CA ASP A 49 -11.78 4.14 8.38
C ASP A 49 -12.89 3.29 7.75
N ARG A 50 -14.15 3.53 8.12
CA ARG A 50 -15.31 2.80 7.58
C ARG A 50 -15.42 2.86 6.06
N HIS A 51 -14.97 3.95 5.44
CA HIS A 51 -14.95 4.06 3.97
C HIS A 51 -13.99 3.06 3.31
N VAL A 52 -12.87 2.73 3.96
CA VAL A 52 -11.92 1.72 3.47
C VAL A 52 -12.56 0.34 3.48
N LEU A 53 -13.22 -0.02 4.59
CA LEU A 53 -13.93 -1.30 4.68
C LEU A 53 -15.13 -1.36 3.73
N ALA A 54 -15.92 -0.29 3.61
CA ALA A 54 -17.02 -0.22 2.65
C ALA A 54 -16.53 -0.44 1.21
N CYS A 55 -15.42 0.20 0.84
CA CYS A 55 -14.78 0.03 -0.45
C CYS A 55 -14.31 -1.43 -0.66
N ALA A 56 -13.67 -2.03 0.34
CA ALA A 56 -13.22 -3.43 0.27
C ALA A 56 -14.40 -4.42 0.08
N ILE A 57 -15.49 -4.23 0.83
CA ILE A 57 -16.72 -5.03 0.68
C ILE A 57 -17.31 -4.84 -0.73
N HIS A 58 -17.46 -3.59 -1.18
CA HIS A 58 -18.08 -3.28 -2.47
C HIS A 58 -17.29 -3.83 -3.65
N SER A 59 -15.96 -3.78 -3.57
CA SER A 59 -15.05 -4.28 -4.61
C SER A 59 -14.80 -5.79 -4.54
N GLY A 60 -15.29 -6.47 -3.49
CA GLY A 60 -15.03 -7.90 -3.28
C GLY A 60 -13.56 -8.20 -2.97
N ALA A 61 -12.84 -7.27 -2.34
CA ALA A 61 -11.46 -7.47 -1.94
C ALA A 61 -11.39 -8.52 -0.83
N GLU A 62 -10.39 -9.40 -0.89
CA GLU A 62 -10.18 -10.45 0.14
C GLU A 62 -9.33 -9.93 1.32
N ALA A 63 -8.59 -8.83 1.11
CA ALA A 63 -7.70 -8.28 2.12
C ALA A 63 -7.54 -6.76 2.02
N ILE A 64 -7.31 -6.13 3.17
CA ILE A 64 -6.89 -4.74 3.34
C ILE A 64 -5.41 -4.76 3.74
N ILE A 65 -4.55 -4.26 2.86
CA ILE A 65 -3.10 -4.17 3.13
C ILE A 65 -2.81 -2.87 3.88
N THR A 66 -2.40 -2.94 5.16
CA THR A 66 -2.26 -1.74 6.01
C THR A 66 -1.22 -1.91 7.13
N PHE A 67 -0.50 -0.84 7.45
CA PHE A 67 0.36 -0.77 8.64
C PHE A 67 -0.44 -0.67 9.94
N ASN A 68 -1.71 -0.23 9.87
CA ASN A 68 -2.53 0.06 11.05
C ASN A 68 -3.52 -1.08 11.33
N LEU A 69 -3.03 -2.30 11.54
CA LEU A 69 -3.87 -3.49 11.75
C LEU A 69 -4.92 -3.32 12.87
N LYS A 70 -4.57 -2.57 13.92
CA LYS A 70 -5.48 -2.27 15.05
C LYS A 70 -6.75 -1.51 14.63
N ASP A 71 -6.71 -0.76 13.54
CA ASP A 71 -7.85 0.02 13.04
C ASP A 71 -8.80 -0.87 12.22
N PHE A 72 -8.34 -2.08 11.85
CA PHE A 72 -9.07 -3.08 11.09
C PHE A 72 -9.05 -4.46 11.78
N PRO A 73 -9.65 -4.63 12.96
CA PRO A 73 -9.55 -5.87 13.73
C PRO A 73 -10.18 -7.06 12.99
N ASP A 74 -9.48 -8.20 12.94
CA ASP A 74 -9.96 -9.41 12.25
C ASP A 74 -11.32 -9.89 12.75
N ALA A 75 -11.62 -9.72 14.04
CA ALA A 75 -12.92 -10.07 14.60
C ALA A 75 -14.08 -9.29 13.97
N VAL A 76 -13.82 -8.06 13.49
CA VAL A 76 -14.80 -7.25 12.75
C VAL A 76 -14.78 -7.61 11.28
N LEU A 77 -13.60 -7.82 10.69
CA LEU A 77 -13.49 -8.08 9.25
C LEU A 77 -13.98 -9.46 8.81
N ALA A 78 -13.85 -10.47 9.68
CA ALA A 78 -14.18 -11.86 9.37
C ALA A 78 -15.65 -12.07 8.95
N GLN A 79 -16.57 -11.20 9.39
CA GLN A 79 -17.98 -11.27 8.98
C GLN A 79 -18.21 -10.92 7.49
N TYR A 80 -17.21 -10.33 6.85
CA TYR A 80 -17.21 -9.92 5.45
C TYR A 80 -16.23 -10.76 4.60
N ASP A 81 -15.65 -11.81 5.16
CA ASP A 81 -14.59 -12.61 4.53
C ASP A 81 -13.34 -11.79 4.13
N ILE A 82 -13.09 -10.68 4.84
CA ILE A 82 -11.94 -9.80 4.63
C ILE A 82 -10.92 -10.01 5.75
N ARG A 83 -9.63 -9.87 5.43
CA ARG A 83 -8.55 -9.84 6.43
C ARG A 83 -7.76 -8.54 6.36
N SER A 84 -7.13 -8.16 7.46
CA SER A 84 -6.10 -7.13 7.44
C SER A 84 -4.73 -7.80 7.35
N ILE A 85 -3.83 -7.31 6.49
CA ILE A 85 -2.50 -7.89 6.29
C ILE A 85 -1.45 -6.78 6.35
N HIS A 86 -0.35 -7.03 7.06
CA HIS A 86 0.75 -6.09 7.11
C HIS A 86 1.46 -6.02 5.74
N PRO A 87 1.85 -4.84 5.22
CA PRO A 87 2.51 -4.74 3.91
C PRO A 87 3.77 -5.59 3.78
N ASP A 88 4.55 -5.72 4.85
CA ASP A 88 5.78 -6.54 4.85
C ASP A 88 5.49 -8.04 4.73
N GLU A 89 4.42 -8.50 5.38
CA GLU A 89 3.94 -9.89 5.29
C GLU A 89 3.43 -10.17 3.87
N PHE A 90 2.56 -9.29 3.36
CA PHE A 90 2.01 -9.41 2.01
C PHE A 90 3.11 -9.48 0.94
N LEU A 91 4.11 -8.59 1.00
CA LEU A 91 5.20 -8.57 0.02
C LEU A 91 6.10 -9.79 0.14
N SER A 92 6.35 -10.28 1.35
CA SER A 92 7.13 -11.50 1.59
C SER A 92 6.42 -12.74 1.03
N ASP A 93 5.10 -12.84 1.23
CA ASP A 93 4.27 -13.91 0.66
C ASP A 93 4.25 -13.85 -0.87
N MET A 94 4.10 -12.65 -1.45
CA MET A 94 4.16 -12.46 -2.90
C MET A 94 5.53 -12.85 -3.47
N LEU A 95 6.61 -12.52 -2.76
CA LEU A 95 7.97 -12.89 -3.18
C LEU A 95 8.19 -14.40 -3.10
N ALA A 96 7.62 -15.08 -2.10
CA ALA A 96 7.66 -16.54 -2.01
C ALA A 96 6.83 -17.22 -3.12
N LEU A 97 5.68 -16.63 -3.48
CA LEU A 97 4.76 -17.16 -4.48
C LEU A 97 5.26 -16.93 -5.92
N SER A 98 5.72 -15.72 -6.24
CA SER A 98 6.25 -15.35 -7.54
C SER A 98 7.49 -14.47 -7.43
N PRO A 99 8.67 -15.06 -7.16
CA PRO A 99 9.90 -14.31 -7.01
C PRO A 99 10.22 -13.43 -8.22
N GLY A 100 10.03 -13.96 -9.43
CA GLY A 100 10.36 -13.28 -10.68
C GLY A 100 9.58 -11.99 -10.88
N ASP A 101 8.27 -12.00 -10.61
CA ASP A 101 7.42 -10.82 -10.80
C ASP A 101 7.73 -9.74 -9.77
N VAL A 102 7.95 -10.13 -8.51
CA VAL A 102 8.28 -9.18 -7.43
C VAL A 102 9.66 -8.56 -7.66
N ILE A 103 10.67 -9.35 -8.04
CA ILE A 103 12.00 -8.83 -8.37
C ILE A 103 11.92 -7.86 -9.55
N GLN A 104 11.17 -8.19 -10.59
CA GLN A 104 10.99 -7.30 -11.74
C GLN A 104 10.27 -6.00 -11.34
N ALA A 105 9.24 -6.08 -10.50
CA ALA A 105 8.54 -4.90 -9.99
C ALA A 105 9.47 -4.02 -9.14
N ALA A 106 10.25 -4.61 -8.24
CA ALA A 106 11.23 -3.93 -7.40
C ALA A 106 12.33 -3.24 -8.24
N GLN A 107 12.86 -3.93 -9.25
CA GLN A 107 13.84 -3.38 -10.18
C GLN A 107 13.26 -2.17 -10.96
N ARG A 108 12.05 -2.31 -11.51
CA ARG A 108 11.38 -1.20 -12.22
C ARG A 108 11.12 -0.01 -11.31
N HIS A 109 10.66 -0.27 -10.09
CA HIS A 109 10.42 0.78 -9.10
C HIS A 109 11.72 1.51 -8.76
N ARG A 110 12.80 0.80 -8.43
CA ARG A 110 14.12 1.40 -8.18
C ARG A 110 14.60 2.26 -9.34
N GLN A 111 14.49 1.78 -10.58
CA GLN A 111 14.88 2.51 -11.79
C GLN A 111 14.01 3.74 -12.06
N SER A 112 12.77 3.77 -11.56
CA SER A 112 11.87 4.91 -11.70
C SER A 112 12.22 6.07 -10.75
N LEU A 113 12.90 5.79 -9.64
CA LEU A 113 13.38 6.79 -8.68
C LEU A 113 14.58 7.51 -9.27
N LYS A 114 14.39 8.75 -9.72
CA LYS A 114 15.42 9.57 -10.41
C LYS A 114 15.92 10.75 -9.58
N SER A 115 15.33 11.02 -8.43
CA SER A 115 15.60 12.22 -7.64
C SER A 115 15.45 11.95 -6.13
N PRO A 116 16.47 11.34 -5.50
CA PRO A 116 17.73 10.86 -6.08
C PRO A 116 17.59 9.49 -6.78
N PRO A 117 18.54 9.10 -7.64
CA PRO A 117 18.68 7.71 -8.07
C PRO A 117 19.21 6.84 -6.92
N PHE A 118 18.81 5.57 -6.91
CA PHE A 118 19.21 4.59 -5.89
C PHE A 118 19.93 3.40 -6.53
N ASN A 119 21.07 3.00 -5.95
CA ASN A 119 21.63 1.67 -6.18
C ASN A 119 20.83 0.59 -5.44
N ALA A 120 21.11 -0.69 -5.69
CA ALA A 120 20.34 -1.79 -5.11
C ALA A 120 20.37 -1.81 -3.57
N GLU A 121 21.51 -1.47 -2.95
CA GLU A 121 21.64 -1.46 -1.48
C GLU A 121 20.88 -0.28 -0.87
N GLU A 122 21.04 0.92 -1.44
CA GLU A 122 20.30 2.12 -0.99
C GLU A 122 18.78 1.94 -1.13
N TYR A 123 18.34 1.24 -2.18
CA TYR A 123 16.93 0.92 -2.37
C TYR A 123 16.40 -0.05 -1.30
N LEU A 124 17.18 -1.08 -0.95
CA LEU A 124 16.82 -2.00 0.13
C LEU A 124 16.78 -1.30 1.49
N ASP A 125 17.71 -0.38 1.74
CA ASP A 125 17.71 0.44 2.96
C ASP A 125 16.50 1.40 3.00
N LEU A 126 16.08 1.94 1.85
CA LEU A 126 14.85 2.73 1.73
C LEU A 126 13.63 1.89 2.13
N LEU A 127 13.49 0.67 1.61
CA LEU A 127 12.39 -0.24 1.97
C LEU A 127 12.42 -0.61 3.46
N LEU A 128 13.62 -0.82 4.03
CA LEU A 128 13.78 -1.11 5.45
C LEU A 128 13.28 0.07 6.31
N ASN A 129 13.63 1.30 5.94
CA ASN A 129 13.16 2.52 6.62
C ASN A 129 11.63 2.70 6.50
N GLN A 130 11.03 2.14 5.46
CA GLN A 130 9.57 2.07 5.28
C GLN A 130 8.92 0.90 6.07
N ARG A 131 9.66 0.28 6.99
CA ARG A 131 9.21 -0.81 7.87
C ARG A 131 8.86 -2.09 7.11
N LEU A 132 9.70 -2.47 6.15
CA LEU A 132 9.61 -3.73 5.39
C LEU A 132 10.82 -4.68 5.64
N PRO A 133 11.18 -4.99 6.91
CA PRO A 133 12.36 -5.79 7.22
C PRO A 133 12.36 -7.21 6.64
N GLU A 134 11.23 -7.92 6.62
CA GLU A 134 11.16 -9.29 6.11
C GLU A 134 11.32 -9.32 4.60
N THR A 135 10.61 -8.44 3.90
CA THR A 135 10.71 -8.26 2.45
C THR A 135 12.16 -7.94 2.06
N VAL A 136 12.82 -7.05 2.80
CA VAL A 136 14.23 -6.68 2.54
C VAL A 136 15.16 -7.87 2.77
N SER A 137 14.97 -8.63 3.84
CA SER A 137 15.76 -9.84 4.12
C SER A 137 15.73 -10.82 2.96
N GLU A 138 14.54 -11.06 2.40
CA GLU A 138 14.37 -11.97 1.27
C GLU A 138 14.89 -11.38 -0.05
N LEU A 139 14.59 -10.11 -0.34
CA LEU A 139 15.08 -9.43 -1.56
C LEU A 139 16.61 -9.27 -1.60
N ARG A 140 17.29 -9.19 -0.45
CA ARG A 140 18.76 -9.15 -0.38
C ARG A 140 19.40 -10.37 -1.06
N ARG A 141 18.74 -11.52 -1.09
CA ARG A 141 19.21 -12.73 -1.79
C ARG A 141 19.28 -12.55 -3.31
N TYR A 142 18.50 -11.61 -3.84
CA TYR A 142 18.40 -11.28 -5.26
C TYR A 142 19.02 -9.92 -5.60
N ARG A 143 19.86 -9.35 -4.72
CA ARG A 143 20.41 -7.98 -4.86
C ARG A 143 21.02 -7.69 -6.23
N LEU A 144 21.68 -8.66 -6.87
CA LEU A 144 22.30 -8.47 -8.18
C LEU A 144 21.29 -8.31 -9.33
N MET A 145 20.01 -8.66 -9.09
CA MET A 145 18.90 -8.55 -10.04
C MET A 145 18.04 -7.30 -9.81
N LEU A 146 18.24 -6.59 -8.69
CA LEU A 146 17.55 -5.34 -8.36
C LEU A 146 18.18 -4.16 -9.08
#